data_AF-A0A1F9CCU2-F1
#
_entry.id   AF-A0A1F9CCU2-F1
#
_cell.length_a   1.000
_cell.length_b   1.000
_cell.length_c   1.000
_cell.angle_alpha   90.00
_cell.angle_beta   90.00
_cell.angle_gamma   90.00
#
_symmetry.space_group_name_H-M   'P 1'
#
loop_
_entity.id
_entity.type
_entity.pdbx_description
1 polymer ?
#
loop_
_entity_poly.entity_id
_entity_poly.type
_entity_poly.pdbx_seq_one_letter_code
_entity_poly.pdbx_strand_id
1 'polypeptide(L)'
;MIMKRILTGLLAVVTVLGWVTMGEAQPYTCTGLIFNDVNASMAPPPVGELFCGFIEEFSRRGITSGCQADDPLTTDINEAMFCHDIETTRAQMAVFVTRGMDIVTNAVNAIKGPPGKYAFIKTSNVRINGGNNQARITPGAGFTVAIDFNYAIDLCPGCIGQLYVGLDSENGPQQCPFSDQPGASPGITQTRNVNLTAPITPGVYYIGIDFDLQFNCFDPGPGWPHGPPTTNDRIIGSISVF
;
A
#
# COMPACT_ATOMS: atom_id res chain seq x y z
N MET A 1 -17.35 51.36 -23.58
CA MET A 1 -17.77 50.39 -22.53
C MET A 1 -17.45 48.92 -22.87
N ILE A 2 -16.74 48.61 -23.97
CA ILE A 2 -16.35 47.24 -24.37
C ILE A 2 -14.95 46.83 -23.88
N MET A 3 -14.03 47.79 -23.71
CA MET A 3 -12.63 47.51 -23.32
C MET A 3 -12.46 47.06 -21.86
N LYS A 4 -13.39 47.41 -20.97
CA LYS A 4 -13.35 47.04 -19.54
C LYS A 4 -13.79 45.60 -19.25
N ARG A 5 -14.44 44.94 -20.23
CA ARG A 5 -14.89 43.52 -20.14
C ARG A 5 -13.86 42.52 -20.67
N ILE A 6 -12.95 42.96 -21.55
CA ILE A 6 -11.89 42.12 -22.10
C ILE A 6 -10.73 42.00 -21.10
N LEU A 7 -10.43 43.08 -20.36
CA LEU A 7 -9.35 43.09 -19.36
C LEU A 7 -9.68 42.27 -18.10
N THR A 8 -10.96 42.18 -17.70
CA THR A 8 -11.40 41.30 -16.62
C THR A 8 -11.51 39.83 -17.03
N GLY A 9 -11.70 39.54 -18.33
CA GLY A 9 -11.68 38.18 -18.88
C GLY A 9 -10.26 37.60 -18.97
N LEU A 10 -9.27 38.42 -19.33
CA LEU A 10 -7.88 37.97 -19.45
C LEU A 10 -7.25 37.65 -18.08
N LEU A 11 -7.64 38.36 -17.01
CA LEU A 11 -7.13 38.13 -15.65
C LEU A 11 -7.65 36.82 -15.04
N ALA A 12 -8.87 36.40 -15.38
CA ALA A 12 -9.48 35.15 -14.90
C ALA A 12 -8.91 33.90 -15.59
N VAL A 13 -8.45 34.02 -16.84
CA VAL A 13 -7.84 32.90 -17.59
C VAL A 13 -6.42 32.60 -17.10
N VAL A 14 -5.66 33.62 -16.68
CA VAL A 14 -4.31 33.43 -16.10
C VAL A 14 -4.37 32.72 -14.74
N THR A 15 -5.44 32.92 -13.95
CA THR A 15 -5.61 32.23 -12.67
C THR A 15 -6.17 30.82 -12.78
N VAL A 16 -6.71 30.41 -13.94
CA VAL A 16 -7.22 29.03 -14.15
C VAL A 16 -6.19 28.14 -14.87
N LEU A 17 -5.25 28.73 -15.63
CA LEU A 17 -4.15 28.01 -16.28
C LEU A 17 -2.83 28.01 -15.47
N GLY A 18 -2.82 28.61 -14.27
CA GLY A 18 -1.64 28.73 -13.40
C GLY A 18 -1.59 27.76 -12.21
N TRP A 19 -2.54 26.84 -12.05
CA TRP A 19 -2.57 25.87 -10.94
C TRP A 19 -2.45 24.43 -11.45
N VAL A 20 -1.49 24.19 -12.33
CA VAL A 20 -0.67 23.01 -12.07
C VAL A 20 0.40 23.52 -11.13
N THR A 21 0.08 23.56 -9.83
CA THR A 21 1.15 23.46 -8.85
C THR A 21 1.75 22.10 -9.13
N MET A 22 2.86 22.08 -9.86
CA MET A 22 3.85 21.03 -9.67
C MET A 22 3.96 20.94 -8.15
N GLY A 23 3.56 19.81 -7.57
CA GLY A 23 3.56 19.66 -6.13
C GLY A 23 4.94 20.04 -5.65
N GLU A 24 5.05 21.21 -5.00
CA GLU A 24 6.24 21.51 -4.22
C GLU A 24 6.31 20.35 -3.23
N ALA A 25 7.35 19.51 -3.37
CA ALA A 25 7.71 18.59 -2.32
C ALA A 25 7.77 19.46 -1.06
N GLN A 26 6.84 19.24 -0.13
CA GLN A 26 6.68 20.11 1.03
C GLN A 26 8.05 20.26 1.68
N PRO A 27 8.62 21.47 1.77
CA PRO A 27 9.93 21.63 2.37
C PRO A 27 9.84 21.11 3.81
N TYR A 28 10.67 20.12 4.15
CA TYR A 28 10.74 19.65 5.52
C TYR A 28 11.21 20.81 6.40
N THR A 29 10.46 21.10 7.46
CA THR A 29 10.75 22.22 8.35
C THR A 29 12.01 21.93 9.16
N CYS A 30 13.04 22.74 8.99
CA CYS A 30 14.24 22.72 9.83
C CYS A 30 13.90 23.25 11.23
N THR A 31 14.00 22.40 12.25
CA THR A 31 13.78 22.78 13.65
C THR A 31 15.08 23.22 14.32
N GLY A 32 16.20 22.61 13.92
CA GLY A 32 17.51 22.79 14.55
C GLY A 32 17.60 22.22 15.96
N LEU A 33 16.73 21.26 16.28
CA LEU A 33 16.62 20.68 17.62
C LEU A 33 17.11 19.24 17.69
N ILE A 34 17.22 18.54 16.55
CA ILE A 34 17.59 17.12 16.52
C ILE A 34 19.10 16.92 16.69
N PHE A 35 19.91 17.70 15.98
CA PHE A 35 21.36 17.69 16.13
C PHE A 35 21.84 19.11 16.42
N ASN A 36 22.85 19.24 17.28
CA ASN A 36 23.38 20.53 17.70
C ASN A 36 24.19 21.23 16.59
N ASP A 37 24.78 20.45 15.68
CA ASP A 37 25.46 20.95 14.47
C ASP A 37 24.54 21.07 13.25
N VAL A 38 23.25 20.70 13.43
CA VAL A 38 21.98 20.78 12.66
C VAL A 38 21.23 22.13 12.57
N ASN A 39 21.37 23.05 11.59
CA ASN A 39 20.58 24.29 11.60
C ASN A 39 20.47 25.01 10.24
N ALA A 40 19.54 25.98 10.14
CA ALA A 40 19.31 26.75 8.91
C ALA A 40 20.53 27.58 8.42
N SER A 41 21.55 27.78 9.25
CA SER A 41 22.73 28.60 8.95
C SER A 41 23.96 27.84 8.43
N MET A 42 23.84 26.53 8.24
CA MET A 42 24.92 25.63 7.75
C MET A 42 25.52 25.98 6.40
N ALA A 43 24.80 26.73 5.56
CA ALA A 43 25.25 27.11 4.23
C ALA A 43 24.56 28.43 3.82
N PRO A 44 25.12 29.20 2.86
CA PRO A 44 24.48 30.44 2.42
C PRO A 44 23.04 30.15 1.96
N PRO A 45 22.06 30.99 2.32
CA PRO A 45 20.68 30.80 1.88
C PRO A 45 20.62 30.68 0.35
N PRO A 46 19.84 29.75 -0.22
CA PRO A 46 18.80 28.92 0.41
C PRO A 46 19.21 27.46 0.68
N VAL A 47 20.50 27.09 0.52
CA VAL A 47 20.90 25.67 0.55
C VAL A 47 20.96 25.07 1.96
N GLY A 48 21.22 25.88 3.00
CA GLY A 48 21.29 25.41 4.39
C GLY A 48 19.93 24.95 4.94
N GLU A 49 18.87 25.70 4.62
CA GLU A 49 17.50 25.36 5.01
C GLU A 49 17.00 24.07 4.35
N LEU A 50 17.40 23.82 3.09
CA LEU A 50 17.02 22.62 2.35
C LEU A 50 17.56 21.37 3.06
N PHE A 51 18.88 21.31 3.30
CA PHE A 51 19.49 20.10 3.84
C PHE A 51 19.13 19.83 5.31
N CYS A 52 19.02 20.88 6.13
CA CYS A 52 18.63 20.72 7.54
C CYS A 52 17.31 19.94 7.69
N GLY A 53 16.26 20.35 6.96
CA GLY A 53 14.95 19.68 7.05
C GLY A 53 15.00 18.20 6.67
N PHE A 54 15.75 17.84 5.62
CA PHE A 54 15.91 16.43 5.23
C PHE A 54 16.70 15.63 6.25
N ILE A 55 17.77 16.20 6.81
CA ILE A 55 18.61 15.51 7.82
C ILE A 55 17.79 15.18 9.06
N GLU A 56 17.00 16.14 9.55
CA GLU A 56 16.13 15.93 10.70
C GLU A 56 15.03 14.90 10.40
N GLU A 57 14.41 14.94 9.21
CA GLU A 57 13.41 13.95 8.83
C GLU A 57 14.03 12.55 8.66
N PHE A 58 15.25 12.45 8.13
CA PHE A 58 15.97 11.19 8.05
C PHE A 58 16.27 10.62 9.44
N SER A 59 16.61 11.49 10.40
CA SER A 59 16.79 11.08 11.80
C SER A 59 15.48 10.60 12.42
N ARG A 60 14.40 11.36 12.25
CA ARG A 60 13.06 11.00 12.75
C ARG A 60 12.53 9.69 12.17
N ARG A 61 12.90 9.37 10.93
CA ARG A 61 12.58 8.10 10.26
C ARG A 61 13.57 6.96 10.58
N GLY A 62 14.61 7.23 11.37
CA GLY A 62 15.62 6.25 11.74
C GLY A 62 16.61 5.89 10.62
N ILE A 63 16.67 6.66 9.53
CA ILE A 63 17.62 6.47 8.43
C ILE A 63 19.04 6.78 8.92
N THR A 64 19.21 7.92 9.59
CA THR A 64 20.49 8.35 10.20
C THR A 64 20.34 8.52 11.71
N SER A 65 21.42 8.31 12.45
CA SER A 65 21.51 8.62 13.89
C SER A 65 22.56 9.70 14.18
N GLY A 66 23.18 10.26 13.13
CA GLY A 66 24.36 11.09 13.28
C GLY A 66 25.61 10.30 13.70
N CYS A 67 26.68 11.03 13.99
CA CYS A 67 27.98 10.52 14.41
C CYS A 67 28.10 10.38 15.93
N GLN A 68 27.39 11.23 16.68
CA GLN A 68 27.41 11.29 18.14
C GLN A 68 25.97 11.27 18.63
N ALA A 69 25.69 10.35 19.55
CA ALA A 69 24.41 10.30 20.24
C ALA A 69 24.40 11.26 21.42
N ASP A 70 23.21 11.72 21.78
CA ASP A 70 22.95 12.50 22.99
C ASP A 70 23.24 11.65 24.24
N ASP A 71 23.91 12.20 25.26
CA ASP A 71 24.15 11.47 26.50
C ASP A 71 22.90 11.57 27.41
N PRO A 72 22.26 10.45 27.78
CA PRO A 72 21.05 10.49 28.61
C PRO A 72 21.27 11.03 30.02
N LEU A 73 22.52 11.24 30.46
CA LEU A 73 22.87 11.77 31.79
C LEU A 73 22.97 13.31 31.83
N THR A 74 23.00 13.96 30.68
CA THR A 74 23.12 15.43 30.52
C THR A 74 21.78 16.01 30.05
N THR A 75 20.90 16.31 31.01
CA THR A 75 19.51 16.71 30.70
C THR A 75 19.33 18.16 30.23
N ASP A 76 20.38 18.97 30.28
CA ASP A 76 20.30 20.43 30.08
C ASP A 76 20.78 20.90 28.68
N ILE A 77 21.35 20.00 27.87
CA ILE A 77 21.87 20.33 26.54
C ILE A 77 21.79 19.09 25.63
N ASN A 78 21.50 19.30 24.34
CA ASN A 78 21.57 18.26 23.32
C ASN A 78 23.02 18.17 22.79
N GLU A 79 23.66 17.01 22.95
CA GLU A 79 24.99 16.71 22.41
C GLU A 79 24.98 15.86 21.14
N ALA A 80 23.80 15.51 20.60
CA ALA A 80 23.72 14.78 19.36
C ALA A 80 24.30 15.59 18.19
N MET A 81 25.13 14.94 17.37
CA MET A 81 25.80 15.57 16.23
C MET A 81 25.59 14.74 14.96
N PHE A 82 25.38 15.41 13.83
CA PHE A 82 25.29 14.79 12.51
C PHE A 82 26.67 14.56 11.87
N CYS A 83 27.63 15.45 12.13
CA CYS A 83 28.97 15.49 11.54
C CYS A 83 28.96 15.48 9.99
N HIS A 84 28.46 16.56 9.38
CA HIS A 84 28.33 16.64 7.92
C HIS A 84 29.65 16.52 7.14
N ASP A 85 30.79 16.86 7.76
CA ASP A 85 32.11 16.83 7.11
C ASP A 85 32.84 15.49 7.20
N ILE A 86 32.26 14.50 7.90
CA ILE A 86 32.87 13.17 7.99
C ILE A 86 32.44 12.34 6.79
N GLU A 87 33.42 11.79 6.08
CA GLU A 87 33.17 10.89 4.96
C GLU A 87 32.44 9.62 5.40
N THR A 88 31.42 9.24 4.64
CA THR A 88 30.67 8.00 4.88
C THR A 88 31.36 6.83 4.18
N THR A 89 31.58 5.75 4.91
CA THR A 89 32.07 4.50 4.33
C THR A 89 31.02 3.86 3.42
N ARG A 90 31.46 2.99 2.52
CA ARG A 90 30.54 2.20 1.67
C ARG A 90 29.55 1.36 2.48
N ALA A 91 29.95 0.89 3.66
CA ALA A 91 29.08 0.16 4.56
C ALA A 91 27.98 1.06 5.14
N GLN A 92 28.33 2.28 5.58
CA GLN A 92 27.36 3.25 6.10
C GLN A 92 26.38 3.71 5.01
N MET A 93 26.85 3.97 3.79
CA MET A 93 25.97 4.26 2.66
C MET A 93 24.97 3.11 2.39
N ALA A 94 25.42 1.86 2.44
CA ALA A 94 24.53 0.71 2.27
C ALA A 94 23.42 0.68 3.33
N VAL A 95 23.74 0.98 4.60
CA VAL A 95 22.76 1.06 5.70
C VAL A 95 21.72 2.16 5.45
N PHE A 96 22.13 3.34 4.99
CA PHE A 96 21.20 4.42 4.68
C PHE A 96 20.23 4.04 3.55
N VAL A 97 20.77 3.42 2.49
CA VAL A 97 19.97 2.95 1.36
C VAL A 97 18.98 1.87 1.82
N THR A 98 19.41 0.86 2.58
CA THR A 98 18.51 -0.20 3.04
C THR A 98 17.43 0.32 3.97
N ARG A 99 17.77 1.21 4.93
CA ARG A 99 16.77 1.81 5.83
C ARG A 99 15.77 2.69 5.07
N GLY A 100 16.24 3.48 4.11
CA GLY A 100 15.37 4.24 3.21
C GLY A 100 14.43 3.33 2.42
N MET A 101 14.96 2.26 1.85
CA MET A 101 14.18 1.25 1.13
C MET A 101 13.19 0.52 2.03
N ASP A 102 13.52 0.24 3.29
CA ASP A 102 12.60 -0.40 4.24
C ASP A 102 11.43 0.53 4.58
N ILE A 103 11.66 1.83 4.75
CA ILE A 103 10.59 2.81 4.96
C ILE A 103 9.67 2.85 3.74
N VAL A 104 10.24 2.92 2.54
CA VAL A 104 9.46 2.89 1.30
C VAL A 104 8.74 1.56 1.14
N THR A 105 9.38 0.44 1.45
CA THR A 105 8.78 -0.90 1.34
C THR A 105 7.65 -1.06 2.36
N ASN A 106 7.81 -0.61 3.60
CA ASN A 106 6.77 -0.62 4.62
C ASN A 106 5.63 0.35 4.26
N ALA A 107 5.93 1.52 3.71
CA ALA A 107 4.92 2.44 3.22
C ALA A 107 4.20 1.88 1.98
N VAL A 108 4.91 1.24 1.06
CA VAL A 108 4.34 0.55 -0.11
C VAL A 108 3.55 -0.67 0.33
N ASN A 109 3.97 -1.41 1.34
CA ASN A 109 3.20 -2.49 1.94
C ASN A 109 1.97 -1.94 2.66
N ALA A 110 2.07 -0.75 3.26
CA ALA A 110 0.91 -0.05 3.81
C ALA A 110 -0.04 0.45 2.71
N ILE A 111 0.48 0.89 1.54
CA ILE A 111 -0.28 1.35 0.35
C ILE A 111 -0.86 0.19 -0.48
N LYS A 112 -0.15 -0.94 -0.57
CA LYS A 112 -0.66 -2.24 -1.04
C LYS A 112 -1.64 -2.84 -0.02
N GLY A 113 -1.58 -2.32 1.18
CA GLY A 113 -2.46 -2.63 2.28
C GLY A 113 -1.95 -3.82 3.04
N PRO A 114 -2.16 -3.87 4.36
CA PRO A 114 -2.41 -5.15 4.95
C PRO A 114 -3.55 -5.83 4.17
N PRO A 115 -3.51 -7.16 3.99
CA PRO A 115 -4.68 -7.88 3.51
C PRO A 115 -5.94 -7.36 4.23
N GLY A 116 -6.88 -6.78 3.46
CA GLY A 116 -8.15 -6.27 3.99
C GLY A 116 -8.26 -4.79 4.43
N LYS A 117 -7.44 -3.84 3.95
CA LYS A 117 -7.66 -2.39 4.25
C LYS A 117 -7.99 -1.43 3.10
N TYR A 118 -7.97 -1.86 1.84
CA TYR A 118 -8.41 -1.01 0.70
C TYR A 118 -9.78 -1.41 0.13
N ALA A 119 -10.23 -2.61 0.48
CA ALA A 119 -11.55 -3.14 0.17
C ALA A 119 -12.08 -3.79 1.46
N PHE A 120 -13.21 -3.34 1.98
CA PHE A 120 -13.87 -4.02 3.11
C PHE A 120 -14.67 -5.21 2.58
N ILE A 121 -14.01 -6.14 1.85
CA ILE A 121 -14.64 -7.39 1.44
C ILE A 121 -14.81 -8.24 2.68
N LYS A 122 -16.05 -8.46 3.09
CA LYS A 122 -16.42 -9.33 4.20
C LYS A 122 -17.07 -10.56 3.61
N THR A 123 -16.37 -11.69 3.63
CA THR A 123 -16.93 -12.98 3.22
C THR A 123 -17.68 -13.63 4.38
N SER A 124 -18.80 -14.27 4.06
CA SER A 124 -19.59 -15.07 4.99
C SER A 124 -20.19 -16.28 4.25
N ASN A 125 -20.71 -17.24 5.03
CA ASN A 125 -21.48 -18.37 4.50
C ASN A 125 -20.83 -19.09 3.29
N VAL A 126 -19.54 -19.43 3.44
CA VAL A 126 -18.77 -20.11 2.40
C VAL A 126 -19.17 -21.58 2.35
N ARG A 127 -19.60 -22.03 1.18
CA ARG A 127 -20.15 -23.37 0.96
C ARG A 127 -19.44 -24.05 -0.19
N ILE A 128 -18.83 -25.20 0.08
CA ILE A 128 -18.16 -26.01 -0.93
C ILE A 128 -19.09 -27.17 -1.32
N ASN A 129 -19.44 -27.26 -2.60
CA ASN A 129 -20.43 -28.20 -3.15
C ASN A 129 -21.77 -28.17 -2.39
N GLY A 130 -22.18 -26.98 -1.93
CA GLY A 130 -23.41 -26.79 -1.14
C GLY A 130 -23.31 -27.22 0.34
N GLY A 131 -22.16 -27.74 0.78
CA GLY A 131 -21.88 -28.10 2.17
C GLY A 131 -21.25 -26.94 2.97
N ASN A 132 -20.33 -27.28 3.87
CA ASN A 132 -19.62 -26.31 4.72
C ASN A 132 -18.44 -25.64 3.98
N ASN A 133 -17.65 -24.85 4.70
CA ASN A 133 -16.40 -24.26 4.23
C ASN A 133 -15.22 -25.25 4.16
N GLN A 134 -15.50 -26.55 4.26
CA GLN A 134 -14.52 -27.62 4.12
C GLN A 134 -15.10 -28.79 3.31
N ALA A 135 -14.30 -29.38 2.43
CA ALA A 135 -14.73 -30.53 1.64
C ALA A 135 -13.60 -31.50 1.33
N ARG A 136 -14.01 -32.71 0.96
CA ARG A 136 -13.16 -33.78 0.44
C ARG A 136 -13.39 -33.86 -1.07
N ILE A 137 -12.33 -33.75 -1.87
CA ILE A 137 -12.42 -33.64 -3.35
C ILE A 137 -11.46 -34.63 -4.00
N THR A 138 -11.90 -35.30 -5.06
CA THR A 138 -11.06 -36.20 -5.85
C THR A 138 -9.93 -35.42 -6.56
N PRO A 139 -8.70 -35.94 -6.65
CA PRO A 139 -7.61 -35.27 -7.36
C PRO A 139 -7.99 -34.88 -8.80
N GLY A 140 -7.71 -33.63 -9.18
CA GLY A 140 -8.05 -33.09 -10.50
C GLY A 140 -9.54 -32.80 -10.74
N ALA A 141 -10.43 -33.08 -9.79
CA ALA A 141 -11.86 -32.82 -9.97
C ALA A 141 -12.21 -31.33 -9.81
N GLY A 142 -13.20 -30.88 -10.59
CA GLY A 142 -13.83 -29.58 -10.40
C GLY A 142 -14.79 -29.59 -9.21
N PHE A 143 -14.83 -28.49 -8.46
CA PHE A 143 -15.75 -28.29 -7.33
C PHE A 143 -16.28 -26.86 -7.31
N THR A 144 -17.49 -26.67 -6.78
CA THR A 144 -18.13 -25.35 -6.72
C THR A 144 -17.95 -24.74 -5.33
N VAL A 145 -17.52 -23.48 -5.29
CA VAL A 145 -17.47 -22.67 -4.07
C VAL A 145 -18.51 -21.57 -4.20
N ALA A 146 -19.47 -21.54 -3.29
CA ALA A 146 -20.40 -20.43 -3.13
C ALA A 146 -19.93 -19.53 -1.99
N ILE A 147 -19.83 -18.23 -2.24
CA ILE A 147 -19.31 -17.23 -1.31
C ILE A 147 -20.33 -16.11 -1.24
N ASP A 148 -20.82 -15.82 -0.04
CA ASP A 148 -21.57 -14.60 0.22
C ASP A 148 -20.54 -13.53 0.63
N PHE A 149 -20.60 -12.36 0.02
CA PHE A 149 -19.70 -11.27 0.36
C PHE A 149 -20.40 -9.92 0.38
N ASN A 150 -19.97 -9.06 1.30
CA ASN A 150 -20.23 -7.63 1.26
C ASN A 150 -18.96 -6.93 0.77
N TYR A 151 -19.07 -6.03 -0.20
CA TYR A 151 -17.94 -5.28 -0.76
C TYR A 151 -18.30 -3.80 -0.84
N ALA A 152 -17.50 -2.95 -0.20
CA ALA A 152 -17.53 -1.50 -0.31
C ALA A 152 -16.12 -0.93 -0.50
N ILE A 153 -16.01 0.17 -1.26
CA ILE A 153 -14.79 0.95 -1.47
C ILE A 153 -15.07 2.42 -1.14
N ASP A 154 -14.77 2.82 0.09
CA ASP A 154 -15.00 4.19 0.56
C ASP A 154 -13.98 5.20 0.00
N LEU A 155 -12.76 4.74 -0.32
CA LEU A 155 -11.68 5.58 -0.83
C LEU A 155 -12.01 6.16 -2.22
N CYS A 156 -12.69 5.37 -3.06
CA CYS A 156 -13.10 5.76 -4.39
C CYS A 156 -14.38 5.02 -4.81
N PRO A 157 -15.56 5.59 -4.56
CA PRO A 157 -16.83 4.93 -4.85
C PRO A 157 -17.04 4.60 -6.34
N GLY A 158 -16.29 5.26 -7.23
CA GLY A 158 -16.27 5.06 -8.68
C GLY A 158 -15.29 3.98 -9.17
N CYS A 159 -14.48 3.40 -8.29
CA CYS A 159 -13.51 2.38 -8.68
C CYS A 159 -14.21 1.07 -9.02
N ILE A 160 -13.72 0.40 -10.06
CA ILE A 160 -14.04 -1.00 -10.32
C ILE A 160 -13.26 -1.83 -9.31
N GLY A 161 -13.97 -2.67 -8.56
CA GLY A 161 -13.37 -3.62 -7.64
C GLY A 161 -13.34 -5.01 -8.27
N GLN A 162 -12.21 -5.67 -8.16
CA GLN A 162 -12.07 -7.07 -8.53
C GLN A 162 -12.09 -7.94 -7.27
N LEU A 163 -12.80 -9.07 -7.30
CA LEU A 163 -12.69 -10.13 -6.30
C LEU A 163 -12.19 -11.38 -7.00
N TYR A 164 -11.08 -11.90 -6.51
CA TYR A 164 -10.45 -13.11 -6.99
C TYR A 164 -10.64 -14.26 -5.99
N VAL A 165 -10.76 -15.48 -6.52
CA VAL A 165 -10.86 -16.71 -5.74
C VAL A 165 -9.98 -17.78 -6.37
N GLY A 166 -9.26 -18.51 -5.54
CA GLY A 166 -8.36 -19.56 -6.00
C GLY A 166 -7.82 -20.39 -4.85
N LEU A 167 -6.86 -21.24 -5.17
CA LEU A 167 -6.15 -22.07 -4.20
C LEU A 167 -4.81 -21.42 -3.87
N ASP A 168 -4.42 -21.53 -2.60
CA ASP A 168 -3.14 -21.02 -2.08
C ASP A 168 -1.91 -21.66 -2.73
N SER A 169 -2.04 -22.92 -3.19
CA SER A 169 -0.96 -23.64 -3.88
C SER A 169 -0.69 -23.18 -5.31
N GLU A 170 -1.59 -22.37 -5.89
CA GLU A 170 -1.48 -21.91 -7.27
C GLU A 170 -0.80 -20.55 -7.34
N ASN A 171 -0.05 -20.32 -8.43
CA ASN A 171 0.63 -19.04 -8.69
C ASN A 171 -0.34 -17.87 -8.90
N GLY A 172 -1.65 -18.14 -8.94
CA GLY A 172 -2.68 -17.19 -9.29
C GLY A 172 -4.08 -17.61 -8.87
N PRO A 173 -5.03 -16.67 -8.82
CA PRO A 173 -6.43 -17.01 -8.65
C PRO A 173 -6.95 -17.76 -9.88
N GLN A 174 -7.88 -18.69 -9.67
CA GLN A 174 -8.49 -19.43 -10.78
C GLN A 174 -9.72 -18.70 -11.33
N GLN A 175 -10.37 -17.88 -10.51
CA GLN A 175 -11.66 -17.27 -10.82
C GLN A 175 -11.70 -15.82 -10.33
N CYS A 176 -12.52 -15.01 -11.01
CA CYS A 176 -12.77 -13.61 -10.66
C CYS A 176 -14.28 -13.38 -10.59
N PRO A 177 -14.96 -13.77 -9.49
CA PRO A 177 -16.42 -13.71 -9.38
C PRO A 177 -17.04 -12.31 -9.42
N PHE A 178 -16.25 -11.25 -9.27
CA PHE A 178 -16.75 -9.88 -9.26
C PHE A 178 -15.77 -8.94 -9.96
N SER A 179 -16.30 -8.16 -10.92
CA SER A 179 -15.60 -7.14 -11.71
C SER A 179 -16.59 -6.02 -12.02
N ASP A 180 -16.91 -5.22 -11.02
CA ASP A 180 -17.86 -4.10 -11.17
C ASP A 180 -17.59 -3.03 -10.11
N GLN A 181 -18.36 -1.95 -10.12
CA GLN A 181 -18.27 -0.88 -9.14
C GLN A 181 -19.10 -1.20 -7.89
N PRO A 182 -18.50 -1.53 -6.73
CA PRO A 182 -19.24 -1.84 -5.50
C PRO A 182 -19.81 -0.61 -4.80
N GLY A 183 -19.30 0.60 -5.10
CA GLY A 183 -19.70 1.84 -4.44
C GLY A 183 -19.13 2.02 -3.02
N ALA A 184 -19.52 3.13 -2.38
CA ALA A 184 -19.20 3.41 -0.97
C ALA A 184 -20.04 2.54 -0.02
N SER A 185 -19.60 2.41 1.23
CA SER A 185 -20.30 1.69 2.30
C SER A 185 -21.78 2.11 2.40
N PRO A 186 -22.73 1.15 2.47
CA PRO A 186 -22.54 -0.28 2.77
C PRO A 186 -22.14 -1.14 1.56
N GLY A 187 -21.95 -0.53 0.40
CA GLY A 187 -21.55 -1.18 -0.84
C GLY A 187 -22.59 -2.16 -1.34
N ILE A 188 -22.13 -3.27 -1.90
CA ILE A 188 -22.96 -4.36 -2.40
C ILE A 188 -22.88 -5.58 -1.49
N THR A 189 -23.95 -6.37 -1.46
CA THR A 189 -23.94 -7.71 -0.86
C THR A 189 -24.44 -8.70 -1.88
N GLN A 190 -23.62 -9.67 -2.25
CA GLN A 190 -23.95 -10.64 -3.29
C GLN A 190 -23.45 -12.03 -2.93
N THR A 191 -24.12 -13.03 -3.48
CA THR A 191 -23.61 -14.41 -3.53
C THR A 191 -23.01 -14.66 -4.91
N ARG A 192 -21.86 -15.32 -4.95
CA ARG A 192 -21.24 -15.80 -6.19
C ARG A 192 -20.86 -17.26 -6.07
N ASN A 193 -21.05 -17.99 -7.16
CA ASN A 193 -20.64 -19.37 -7.30
C ASN A 193 -19.49 -19.41 -8.30
N VAL A 194 -18.37 -19.99 -7.89
CA VAL A 194 -17.19 -20.18 -8.73
C VAL A 194 -16.84 -21.66 -8.80
N ASN A 195 -16.34 -22.08 -9.96
CA ASN A 195 -15.87 -23.44 -10.15
C ASN A 195 -14.34 -23.44 -10.11
N LEU A 196 -13.79 -24.15 -9.12
CA LEU A 196 -12.36 -24.33 -8.94
C LEU A 196 -11.98 -25.77 -9.30
N THR A 197 -10.73 -25.98 -9.71
CA THR A 197 -10.17 -27.31 -9.98
C THR A 197 -9.20 -27.68 -8.88
N ALA A 198 -9.39 -28.86 -8.29
CA ALA A 198 -8.50 -29.39 -7.26
C ALA A 198 -7.15 -29.83 -7.89
N PRO A 199 -6.02 -29.68 -7.18
CA PRO A 199 -4.74 -30.18 -7.66
C PRO A 199 -4.73 -31.71 -7.83
N ILE A 200 -3.83 -32.22 -8.66
CA ILE A 200 -3.64 -33.67 -8.86
C ILE A 200 -2.81 -34.32 -7.74
N THR A 201 -2.07 -33.51 -6.99
CA THR A 201 -1.26 -33.95 -5.86
C THR A 201 -2.14 -34.06 -4.60
N PRO A 202 -2.12 -35.21 -3.90
CA PRO A 202 -2.82 -35.34 -2.63
C PRO A 202 -2.29 -34.36 -1.59
N GLY A 203 -3.18 -33.75 -0.81
CA GLY A 203 -2.83 -32.71 0.16
C GLY A 203 -4.03 -31.94 0.70
N VAL A 204 -3.77 -31.04 1.64
CA VAL A 204 -4.74 -30.04 2.09
C VAL A 204 -4.41 -28.73 1.40
N TYR A 205 -5.43 -28.12 0.80
CA TYR A 205 -5.33 -26.85 0.08
C TYR A 205 -6.30 -25.84 0.67
N TYR A 206 -5.88 -24.59 0.74
CA TYR A 206 -6.69 -23.51 1.27
C TYR A 206 -7.31 -22.72 0.12
N ILE A 207 -8.60 -22.43 0.26
CA ILE A 207 -9.30 -21.55 -0.67
C ILE A 207 -9.08 -20.14 -0.17
N GLY A 208 -8.44 -19.31 -0.99
CA GLY A 208 -8.16 -17.93 -0.67
C GLY A 208 -8.87 -16.96 -1.58
N ILE A 209 -8.93 -15.72 -1.10
CA ILE A 209 -9.41 -14.56 -1.84
C ILE A 209 -8.32 -13.49 -1.94
N ASP A 210 -8.47 -12.67 -2.97
CA ASP A 210 -7.71 -11.45 -3.14
C ASP A 210 -8.56 -10.43 -3.88
N PHE A 211 -8.10 -9.19 -3.91
CA PHE A 211 -8.81 -8.11 -4.58
C PHE A 211 -7.81 -7.15 -5.20
N ASP A 212 -8.24 -6.40 -6.20
CA ASP A 212 -7.54 -5.22 -6.66
C ASP A 212 -8.57 -4.21 -7.22
N LEU A 213 -8.05 -3.10 -7.73
CA LEU A 213 -8.84 -2.03 -8.35
C LEU A 213 -8.57 -1.94 -9.86
N GLN A 214 -8.19 -3.05 -10.49
CA GLN A 214 -7.94 -3.11 -11.93
C GLN A 214 -9.25 -3.05 -12.70
N PHE A 215 -9.18 -2.57 -13.94
CA PHE A 215 -10.37 -2.39 -14.77
C PHE A 215 -10.97 -3.74 -15.20
N ASN A 216 -10.13 -4.76 -15.39
CA ASN A 216 -10.57 -6.12 -15.70
C ASN A 216 -9.92 -7.13 -14.76
N CYS A 217 -10.56 -8.29 -14.65
CA CYS A 217 -9.98 -9.47 -14.02
C CYS A 217 -8.68 -9.90 -14.71
N PHE A 218 -7.68 -10.29 -13.91
CA PHE A 218 -6.41 -10.89 -14.36
C PHE A 218 -5.50 -9.92 -15.13
N ASP A 219 -5.71 -8.61 -15.01
CA ASP A 219 -4.76 -7.60 -15.43
C ASP A 219 -3.86 -7.21 -14.25
N PRO A 220 -2.52 -7.09 -14.42
CA PRO A 220 -1.73 -7.25 -15.64
C PRO A 220 -1.30 -8.71 -15.93
N GLY A 221 -1.79 -9.70 -15.20
CA GLY A 221 -1.46 -11.10 -15.45
C GLY A 221 -2.13 -12.08 -14.49
N PRO A 222 -1.84 -13.38 -14.64
CA PRO A 222 -2.56 -14.45 -13.94
C PRO A 222 -2.20 -14.56 -12.46
N GLY A 223 -1.33 -13.70 -11.91
CA GLY A 223 -0.84 -13.81 -10.54
C GLY A 223 -1.85 -13.30 -9.50
N TRP A 224 -1.64 -13.70 -8.24
CA TRP A 224 -2.33 -13.06 -7.12
C TRP A 224 -1.91 -11.59 -7.00
N PRO A 225 -2.85 -10.61 -7.04
CA PRO A 225 -2.51 -9.19 -6.96
C PRO A 225 -1.59 -8.83 -5.78
N HIS A 226 -1.81 -9.46 -4.63
CA HIS A 226 -1.04 -9.27 -3.40
C HIS A 226 -0.21 -10.50 -3.01
N GLY A 227 0.13 -11.36 -3.97
CA GLY A 227 0.79 -12.64 -3.73
C GLY A 227 -0.13 -13.71 -3.11
N PRO A 228 0.32 -14.96 -2.97
CA PRO A 228 -0.54 -16.05 -2.52
C PRO A 228 -1.23 -15.78 -1.17
N PRO A 229 -2.48 -16.24 -0.98
CA PRO A 229 -3.22 -16.05 0.25
C PRO A 229 -2.67 -16.94 1.37
N THR A 230 -1.74 -16.42 2.16
CA THR A 230 -1.11 -17.15 3.28
C THR A 230 -1.59 -16.73 4.66
N THR A 231 -2.47 -15.73 4.75
CA THR A 231 -2.96 -15.14 6.00
C THR A 231 -4.44 -15.50 6.25
N ASN A 232 -4.83 -15.59 7.53
CA ASN A 232 -6.18 -16.03 7.93
C ASN A 232 -7.31 -15.11 7.45
N ASP A 233 -7.02 -13.85 7.15
CA ASP A 233 -7.98 -12.86 6.62
C ASP A 233 -8.25 -13.02 5.12
N ARG A 234 -7.39 -13.76 4.41
CA ARG A 234 -7.57 -14.10 2.99
C ARG A 234 -8.02 -15.53 2.75
N ILE A 235 -7.95 -16.40 3.76
CA ILE A 235 -8.38 -17.79 3.66
C ILE A 235 -9.83 -17.91 4.08
N ILE A 236 -10.66 -18.48 3.20
CA ILE A 236 -12.11 -18.57 3.38
C ILE A 236 -12.63 -20.00 3.57
N GLY A 237 -11.80 -21.00 3.27
CA GLY A 237 -12.15 -22.42 3.39
C GLY A 237 -10.96 -23.32 3.07
N SER A 238 -11.18 -24.64 3.12
CA SER A 238 -10.13 -25.61 2.74
C SER A 238 -10.71 -26.85 2.07
N ILE A 239 -9.91 -27.51 1.24
CA ILE A 239 -10.22 -28.80 0.66
C ILE A 239 -9.14 -29.81 1.03
N SER A 240 -9.54 -31.07 1.15
CA SER A 240 -8.63 -32.20 1.28
C SER A 240 -8.73 -33.07 0.03
N VAL A 241 -7.60 -33.29 -0.62
CA VAL A 241 -7.46 -34.03 -1.87
C VAL A 241 -6.75 -35.34 -1.58
N PHE A 242 -7.38 -36.47 -1.90
CA PHE A 242 -6.86 -37.83 -1.69
C PHE A 242 -7.56 -38.83 -2.60
#